data_AF-A0AAW5CSN0-F1
#
_entry.id   AF-A0AAW5CSN0-F1
#
_cell.length_a   1.000
_cell.length_b   1.000
_cell.length_c   1.000
_cell.angle_alpha   90.00
_cell.angle_beta   90.00
_cell.angle_gamma   90.00
#
_symmetry.space_group_name_H-M   'P 1'
#
loop_
_entity.id
_entity.type
_entity.pdbx_description
1 polymer ?
#
loop_
_entity_poly.entity_id
_entity_poly.type
_entity_poly.pdbx_seq_one_letter_code
_entity_poly.pdbx_strand_id
1 'polypeptide(L)'
;MLRTKVSSLSFALGLPLATCSFALWAEESYTIILKNHLFTPAHVEVPANRKVKLIIENQDPQVEEFDSFDLNREKVLFPNRKSVIYIGPLAPGEYSFFGEFSPNTAQGIVIVKEPNNAS
;
A
#
# COMPACT_ATOMS: atom_id res chain seq x y z
N MET A 1 73.02 10.94 27.35
CA MET A 1 71.95 10.03 27.82
C MET A 1 71.02 10.81 28.76
N LEU A 2 69.80 11.16 28.34
CA LEU A 2 68.61 11.13 29.20
C LEU A 2 67.36 11.31 28.32
N ARG A 3 66.50 10.28 28.31
CA ARG A 3 65.26 10.19 27.56
C ARG A 3 64.14 10.84 28.35
N THR A 4 63.46 11.85 27.81
CA THR A 4 62.17 12.31 28.33
C THR A 4 61.05 11.56 27.63
N LYS A 5 60.33 10.72 28.38
CA LYS A 5 59.13 10.01 27.91
C LYS A 5 57.97 11.01 27.84
N VAL A 6 57.41 11.18 26.65
CA VAL A 6 56.16 11.91 26.44
C VAL A 6 55.01 10.98 26.84
N SER A 7 54.19 11.40 27.80
CA SER A 7 52.99 10.67 28.24
C SER A 7 51.83 11.00 27.30
N SER A 8 51.44 10.03 26.48
CA SER A 8 50.30 10.14 25.58
C SER A 8 48.99 10.20 26.38
N LEU A 9 48.29 11.33 26.34
CA LEU A 9 46.95 11.47 26.91
C LEU A 9 45.92 11.03 25.86
N SER A 10 45.49 9.78 25.92
CA SER A 10 44.44 9.26 25.05
C SER A 10 43.07 9.68 25.58
N PHE A 11 42.50 10.75 25.03
CA PHE A 11 41.10 11.10 25.24
C PHE A 11 40.27 10.32 24.21
N ALA A 12 39.74 9.16 24.60
CA ALA A 12 38.80 8.41 23.77
C ALA A 12 37.47 9.17 23.73
N LEU A 13 37.29 9.97 22.69
CA LEU A 13 36.04 10.68 22.41
C LEU A 13 35.01 9.64 21.96
N GLY A 14 34.19 9.17 22.91
CA GLY A 14 33.08 8.27 22.63
C GLY A 14 32.09 8.92 21.68
N LEU A 15 32.06 8.45 20.44
CA LEU A 15 31.09 8.89 19.43
C LEU A 15 29.72 8.32 19.83
N PRO A 16 28.71 9.14 20.16
CA PRO A 16 27.38 8.61 20.47
C PRO A 16 26.83 8.02 19.18
N LEU A 17 26.65 6.69 19.18
CA LEU A 17 26.02 5.97 18.09
C LEU A 17 24.54 6.39 18.06
N ALA A 18 24.23 7.41 17.25
CA ALA A 18 22.86 7.89 17.07
C ALA A 18 22.03 6.75 16.46
N THR A 19 21.21 6.11 17.30
CA THR A 19 20.22 5.13 16.85
C THR A 19 19.14 5.89 16.08
N CYS A 20 19.27 5.98 14.76
CA CYS A 20 18.16 6.37 13.90
C CYS A 20 17.07 5.32 14.04
N SER A 21 16.01 5.63 14.78
CA SER A 21 14.79 4.84 14.78
C SER A 21 14.11 5.02 13.42
N PHE A 22 14.35 4.08 12.50
CA PHE A 22 13.56 3.99 11.29
C PHE A 22 12.14 3.59 11.68
N ALA A 23 11.17 4.48 11.49
CA ALA A 23 9.77 4.10 11.55
C ALA A 23 9.47 3.19 10.36
N LEU A 24 9.37 1.89 10.61
CA LEU A 24 8.82 0.93 9.64
C LEU A 24 7.31 1.17 9.58
N TRP A 25 6.86 1.92 8.58
CA TRP A 25 5.45 2.02 8.26
C TRP A 25 4.99 0.69 7.65
N ALA A 26 4.05 0.02 8.32
CA ALA A 26 3.42 -1.18 7.78
C ALA A 26 2.68 -0.81 6.48
N GLU A 27 2.84 -1.65 5.46
CA GLU A 27 2.17 -1.43 4.19
C GLU A 27 0.67 -1.72 4.32
N GLU A 28 -0.18 -0.70 4.17
CA GLU A 28 -1.61 -0.82 4.38
C GLU A 28 -2.27 -1.50 3.17
N SER A 29 -2.93 -2.63 3.43
CA SER A 29 -3.50 -3.51 2.39
C SER A 29 -4.98 -3.78 2.61
N TYR A 30 -5.75 -3.73 1.53
CA TYR A 30 -7.19 -3.97 1.51
C TYR A 30 -7.51 -5.11 0.56
N THR A 31 -8.31 -6.07 1.01
CA THR A 31 -8.67 -7.25 0.20
C THR A 31 -10.07 -7.10 -0.38
N ILE A 32 -10.21 -7.38 -1.67
CA ILE A 32 -11.47 -7.44 -2.41
C ILE A 32 -11.56 -8.84 -3.02
N ILE A 33 -12.67 -9.53 -2.79
CA ILE A 33 -12.97 -10.82 -3.41
C ILE A 33 -13.76 -10.55 -4.69
N LEU A 34 -13.34 -11.14 -5.80
CA LEU A 34 -14.15 -11.24 -7.01
C LEU A 34 -14.76 -12.64 -7.04
N LYS A 35 -16.09 -12.71 -6.98
CA LYS A 35 -16.84 -13.97 -7.07
C LYS A 35 -18.20 -13.75 -7.70
N ASN A 36 -18.64 -14.68 -8.55
CA ASN A 36 -19.82 -14.57 -9.39
C ASN A 36 -19.86 -13.24 -10.14
N HIS A 37 -18.70 -12.77 -10.63
CA HIS A 37 -18.54 -11.49 -11.30
C HIS A 37 -18.97 -10.28 -10.46
N LEU A 38 -18.78 -10.35 -9.13
CA LEU A 38 -19.07 -9.28 -8.17
C LEU A 38 -17.85 -9.02 -7.29
N PHE A 39 -17.51 -7.75 -7.12
CA PHE A 39 -16.50 -7.34 -6.15
C PHE A 39 -17.12 -7.23 -4.75
N THR A 40 -16.45 -7.84 -3.75
CA THR A 40 -16.87 -7.82 -2.35
C THR A 40 -15.69 -7.52 -1.42
N PRO A 41 -15.73 -6.45 -0.61
CA PRO A 41 -16.77 -5.42 -0.62
C PRO A 41 -16.74 -4.62 -1.93
N ALA A 42 -17.89 -4.12 -2.36
CA ALA A 42 -17.98 -3.22 -3.51
C ALA A 42 -17.36 -1.85 -3.19
N HIS A 43 -17.40 -1.41 -1.93
CA HIS A 43 -16.78 -0.17 -1.49
C HIS A 43 -15.63 -0.44 -0.52
N VAL A 44 -14.47 0.14 -0.78
CA VAL A 44 -13.27 0.03 0.08
C VAL A 44 -12.87 1.41 0.56
N GLU A 45 -12.80 1.60 1.87
CA GLU A 45 -12.32 2.85 2.47
C GLU A 45 -10.80 2.79 2.67
N VAL A 46 -10.09 3.82 2.21
CA VAL A 46 -8.63 3.95 2.33
C VAL A 46 -8.24 5.36 2.79
N PRO A 47 -7.07 5.55 3.44
CA PRO A 47 -6.62 6.87 3.86
C PRO A 47 -6.17 7.73 2.67
N ALA A 48 -6.52 9.01 2.74
CA ALA A 48 -6.02 10.04 1.84
C ALA A 48 -4.51 10.20 1.97
N ASN A 49 -3.90 10.66 0.87
CA ASN A 49 -2.50 11.06 0.79
C ASN A 49 -1.49 9.94 1.13
N ARG A 50 -1.91 8.67 0.99
CA ARG A 50 -1.06 7.50 1.18
C ARG A 50 -1.13 6.55 -0.02
N LYS A 51 0.01 5.94 -0.34
CA LYS A 51 0.04 4.80 -1.26
C LYS A 51 -0.41 3.56 -0.50
N VAL A 52 -1.40 2.85 -1.02
CA VAL A 52 -1.94 1.63 -0.41
C VAL A 52 -1.97 0.49 -1.42
N LYS A 53 -2.18 -0.73 -0.91
CA LYS A 53 -2.25 -1.96 -1.69
C LYS A 53 -3.69 -2.48 -1.71
N LEU A 54 -4.25 -2.66 -2.90
CA LEU A 54 -5.43 -3.50 -3.11
C LEU A 54 -4.96 -4.92 -3.45
N ILE A 55 -5.58 -5.90 -2.80
CA ILE A 55 -5.41 -7.33 -3.07
C ILE A 55 -6.73 -7.82 -3.64
N ILE A 56 -6.75 -8.15 -4.92
CA ILE A 56 -7.93 -8.71 -5.58
C ILE A 56 -7.78 -10.23 -5.59
N GLU A 57 -8.66 -10.94 -4.89
CA GLU A 57 -8.74 -12.40 -4.92
C GLU A 57 -9.84 -12.83 -5.87
N ASN A 58 -9.46 -13.28 -7.06
CA ASN A 58 -10.40 -13.85 -8.02
C ASN A 58 -10.72 -15.30 -7.60
N GLN A 59 -11.95 -15.53 -7.13
CA GLN A 59 -12.49 -16.84 -6.79
C GLN A 59 -13.37 -17.43 -7.90
N ASP A 60 -13.50 -16.72 -9.02
CA ASP A 60 -14.19 -17.23 -10.19
C ASP A 60 -13.31 -18.21 -10.99
N PRO A 61 -13.93 -19.13 -11.73
CA PRO A 61 -13.22 -19.99 -12.67
C PRO A 61 -12.79 -19.28 -13.96
N GLN A 62 -13.24 -18.03 -14.19
CA GLN A 62 -12.93 -17.23 -15.37
C GLN A 62 -11.87 -16.16 -15.10
N VAL A 63 -11.16 -15.77 -16.16
CA VAL A 63 -10.33 -14.56 -16.13
C VAL A 63 -11.28 -13.36 -16.05
N GLU A 64 -10.87 -12.36 -15.27
CA GLU A 64 -11.46 -11.02 -15.26
C GLU A 64 -10.33 -10.00 -15.45
N GLU A 65 -10.67 -8.74 -15.70
CA GLU A 65 -9.71 -7.64 -15.71
C GLU A 65 -10.24 -6.48 -14.86
N PHE A 66 -9.48 -6.11 -13.82
CA PHE A 66 -9.72 -4.87 -13.09
C PHE A 66 -9.33 -3.71 -13.99
N ASP A 67 -10.21 -2.73 -14.17
CA ASP A 67 -9.91 -1.45 -14.81
C ASP A 67 -10.49 -0.29 -13.99
N SER A 68 -9.80 0.85 -14.05
CA SER A 68 -10.20 2.10 -13.42
C SER A 68 -9.50 3.26 -14.11
N PHE A 69 -10.30 4.10 -14.78
CA PHE A 69 -9.87 5.39 -15.30
C PHE A 69 -9.47 6.34 -14.17
N ASP A 70 -10.26 6.38 -13.08
CA ASP A 70 -10.04 7.28 -11.95
C ASP A 70 -8.71 6.99 -11.22
N LEU A 71 -8.33 5.71 -11.13
CA LEU A 71 -7.09 5.27 -10.48
C LEU A 71 -5.91 5.17 -11.46
N ASN A 72 -6.16 5.22 -12.78
CA ASN A 72 -5.20 4.95 -13.84
C ASN A 72 -4.49 3.59 -13.64
N ARG A 73 -5.30 2.54 -13.50
CA ARG A 73 -4.85 1.16 -13.21
C ARG A 73 -5.70 0.13 -13.94
N GLU A 74 -5.02 -0.74 -14.67
CA GLU A 74 -5.54 -1.99 -15.21
C GLU A 74 -4.79 -3.20 -14.63
N LYS A 75 -5.47 -4.33 -14.48
CA LYS A 75 -4.84 -5.59 -14.07
C LYS A 75 -5.68 -6.81 -14.44
N VAL A 76 -5.10 -7.71 -15.24
CA VAL A 76 -5.66 -9.05 -15.45
C VAL A 76 -5.70 -9.84 -14.14
N LEU A 77 -6.87 -10.43 -13.85
CA LEU A 77 -7.20 -11.21 -12.66
C LEU A 77 -7.36 -12.69 -13.06
N PHE A 78 -6.31 -13.47 -12.90
CA PHE A 78 -6.38 -14.90 -13.23
C PHE A 78 -7.28 -15.69 -12.26
N PRO A 79 -7.99 -16.73 -12.74
CA PRO A 79 -8.87 -17.57 -11.93
C PRO A 79 -8.17 -18.14 -10.69
N ASN A 80 -8.84 -18.15 -9.54
CA ASN A 80 -8.35 -18.74 -8.28
C ASN A 80 -6.98 -18.19 -7.83
N ARG A 81 -6.73 -16.90 -8.04
CA ARG A 81 -5.45 -16.23 -7.74
C ARG A 81 -5.66 -14.87 -7.09
N LYS A 82 -4.61 -14.43 -6.40
CA LYS A 82 -4.49 -13.07 -5.87
C LYS A 82 -3.67 -12.20 -6.81
N SER A 83 -4.18 -11.01 -7.10
CA SER A 83 -3.49 -9.94 -7.81
C SER A 83 -3.29 -8.74 -6.88
N VAL A 84 -2.18 -8.04 -7.05
CA VAL A 84 -1.83 -6.85 -6.27
C VAL A 84 -1.91 -5.63 -7.18
N ILE A 85 -2.61 -4.59 -6.70
CA ILE A 85 -2.73 -3.29 -7.37
C ILE A 85 -2.36 -2.21 -6.36
N TYR A 86 -1.35 -1.39 -6.68
CA TYR A 86 -1.01 -0.23 -5.85
C TYR A 86 -1.74 1.00 -6.34
N ILE A 87 -2.40 1.70 -5.42
CA ILE A 87 -3.14 2.94 -5.69
C ILE A 87 -2.62 4.09 -4.82
N GLY A 88 -2.83 5.31 -5.28
CA GLY A 88 -2.44 6.54 -4.59
C GLY A 88 -0.94 6.85 -4.55
N PRO A 89 -0.55 7.93 -3.85
CA PRO A 89 -1.39 8.79 -2.99
C PRO A 89 -2.58 9.44 -3.71
N LEU A 90 -3.76 9.42 -3.10
CA LEU A 90 -5.00 10.00 -3.64
C LEU A 90 -5.52 11.11 -2.72
N ALA A 91 -6.17 12.11 -3.29
CA ALA A 91 -6.94 13.09 -2.53
C ALA A 91 -8.23 12.45 -1.99
N PRO A 92 -8.87 13.02 -0.96
CA PRO A 92 -10.20 12.58 -0.55
C PRO A 92 -11.19 12.62 -1.72
N GLY A 93 -12.00 11.58 -1.85
CA GLY A 93 -12.93 11.42 -2.97
C GLY A 93 -13.32 9.98 -3.21
N GLU A 94 -14.10 9.78 -4.26
CA GLU A 94 -14.55 8.46 -4.71
C GLU A 94 -13.90 8.16 -6.07
N TYR A 95 -13.36 6.95 -6.20
CA TYR A 95 -12.64 6.49 -7.38
C TYR A 95 -13.24 5.16 -7.81
N SER A 96 -13.91 5.15 -8.96
CA SER A 96 -14.62 3.99 -9.48
C SER A 96 -13.66 2.98 -10.14
N PHE A 97 -14.00 1.71 -10.04
CA PHE A 97 -13.36 0.62 -10.77
C PHE A 97 -14.40 -0.41 -11.20
N PHE A 98 -14.07 -1.17 -12.23
CA PHE A 98 -14.96 -2.19 -12.77
C PHE A 98 -14.19 -3.38 -13.35
N GLY A 99 -14.91 -4.47 -13.60
CA GLY A 99 -14.40 -5.63 -14.34
C GLY A 99 -14.68 -5.45 -15.83
N GLU A 100 -13.64 -5.35 -16.67
CA GLU A 100 -13.80 -5.11 -18.12
C GLU A 100 -14.58 -6.24 -18.81
N PHE A 101 -14.47 -7.49 -18.33
CA PHE A 101 -15.20 -8.61 -18.93
C PHE A 101 -16.60 -8.79 -18.33
N SER A 102 -16.89 -8.14 -17.21
CA SER A 102 -18.20 -8.15 -16.54
C SER A 102 -18.65 -6.76 -16.08
N PRO A 103 -18.70 -5.74 -16.97
CA PRO A 103 -18.79 -4.32 -16.56
C PRO A 103 -20.13 -3.95 -15.93
N ASN A 104 -21.17 -4.74 -16.17
CA ASN A 104 -22.51 -4.53 -15.61
C ASN A 104 -22.66 -5.05 -14.18
N THR A 105 -21.78 -5.94 -13.71
CA THR A 105 -21.89 -6.59 -12.40
C THR A 105 -20.68 -6.36 -11.52
N ALA A 106 -19.48 -6.48 -12.07
CA ALA A 106 -18.23 -6.29 -11.36
C ALA A 106 -17.94 -4.79 -11.26
N GLN A 107 -18.56 -4.12 -10.28
CA GLN A 107 -18.38 -2.70 -10.01
C GLN A 107 -17.93 -2.47 -8.58
N GLY A 108 -17.12 -1.43 -8.38
CA GLY A 108 -16.74 -0.99 -7.05
C GLY A 108 -16.21 0.43 -6.99
N ILE A 109 -16.02 0.93 -5.78
CA ILE A 109 -15.55 2.29 -5.48
C ILE A 109 -14.51 2.22 -4.38
N VAL A 110 -13.38 2.89 -4.59
CA VAL A 110 -12.46 3.25 -3.51
C VAL A 110 -12.90 4.59 -2.95
N ILE A 111 -13.22 4.62 -1.66
CA ILE A 111 -13.58 5.82 -0.92
C ILE A 111 -12.35 6.28 -0.15
N VAL A 112 -11.75 7.38 -0.58
CA VAL A 112 -10.57 7.95 0.05
C VAL A 112 -11.01 8.95 1.09
N LYS A 113 -10.67 8.71 2.36
CA LYS A 113 -11.04 9.57 3.50
C LYS A 113 -9.81 10.13 4.18
N GLU A 114 -9.94 11.33 4.73
CA GLU A 114 -8.91 11.84 5.63
C GLU A 114 -8.66 10.86 6.78
N PRO A 115 -7.40 10.65 7.20
CA PRO A 115 -7.12 9.86 8.39
C PRO A 115 -7.93 10.44 9.57
N ASN A 116 -8.65 9.59 10.30
CA ASN A 116 -9.30 10.00 11.53
C ASN A 116 -8.22 10.41 12.53
N ASN A 117 -7.86 11.70 12.53
CA ASN A 117 -7.06 12.31 13.58
C ASN A 117 -8.01 12.49 14.76
N ALA A 118 -8.19 11.43 15.55
CA ALA A 118 -8.79 11.56 16.87
C ALA A 118 -7.89 12.50 17.69
N SER A 119 -8.39 13.72 17.92
CA SER A 119 -7.81 14.71 18.84
C SER A 119 -7.87 14.22 20.29
#